data_AF-A0A932KU75-F1
#
_entry.id   AF-A0A932KU75-F1
#
_cell.length_a   1.000
_cell.length_b   1.000
_cell.length_c   1.000
_cell.angle_alpha   90.00
_cell.angle_beta   90.00
_cell.angle_gamma   90.00
#
_symmetry.space_group_name_H-M   'P 1'
#
loop_
_entity.id
_entity.type
_entity.pdbx_description
1 polymer ?
#
loop_
_entity_poly.entity_id
_entity_poly.type
_entity_poly.pdbx_seq_one_letter_code
_entity_poly.pdbx_strand_id
1 'polypeptide(L)'
;MSFPWSENRGAKTGQAGPVGGRGRSGRLKTFVLLAALGAAGLGLFASGAVDVASLADRMAAASPKEGEGKAAASAPAGEADGGGGLTQRAEEIGRREAAVKREEEKLREFKKEMEQKIAQFEKLKIDVEASLKKVEDEREQNFRHLVKVYESMPAEDAAARMEKLEDKVALALLSRMKGKTAGKVLAAVEPTRAARLSESLAEKKKR
;
A
#
# COMPACT_ATOMS: atom_id res chain seq x y z
N MET A 1 21.40 -69.06 -24.48
CA MET A 1 22.78 -69.47 -24.16
C MET A 1 23.73 -68.48 -24.82
N SER A 2 24.62 -67.89 -24.02
CA SER A 2 25.89 -67.16 -24.32
C SER A 2 25.96 -65.94 -25.27
N PHE A 3 26.31 -64.80 -24.65
CA PHE A 3 27.07 -63.61 -25.12
C PHE A 3 28.40 -63.97 -25.83
N PRO A 4 29.18 -63.08 -26.56
CA PRO A 4 29.54 -61.70 -26.15
C PRO A 4 29.99 -60.63 -27.21
N TRP A 5 29.97 -59.35 -26.76
CA TRP A 5 30.95 -58.24 -26.94
C TRP A 5 31.66 -57.90 -28.30
N SER A 6 31.40 -56.69 -28.83
CA SER A 6 32.32 -55.73 -29.51
C SER A 6 31.48 -54.46 -29.79
N GLU A 7 31.86 -53.18 -29.69
CA GLU A 7 33.13 -52.53 -29.96
C GLU A 7 33.11 -51.10 -29.38
N ASN A 8 34.22 -50.70 -28.78
CA ASN A 8 34.55 -49.34 -28.34
C ASN A 8 35.11 -48.53 -29.53
N ARG A 9 34.57 -47.35 -29.86
CA ARG A 9 35.33 -46.30 -30.56
C ARG A 9 34.81 -44.90 -30.25
N GLY A 10 35.73 -44.04 -29.79
CA GLY A 10 35.82 -42.68 -30.34
C GLY A 10 35.68 -41.53 -29.36
N ALA A 11 36.73 -41.26 -28.59
CA ALA A 11 36.99 -39.94 -28.03
C ALA A 11 37.04 -38.87 -29.13
N LYS A 12 36.43 -37.71 -28.90
CA LYS A 12 36.87 -36.43 -29.47
C LYS A 12 36.77 -35.31 -28.43
N THR A 13 37.95 -34.93 -27.97
CA THR A 13 38.30 -33.63 -27.41
C THR A 13 38.30 -32.54 -28.51
N GLY A 14 38.07 -31.28 -28.12
CA GLY A 14 38.11 -30.10 -29.00
C GLY A 14 37.17 -29.02 -28.46
N GLN A 15 37.52 -28.21 -27.45
CA GLN A 15 38.44 -27.06 -27.42
C GLN A 15 37.83 -25.76 -28.00
N ALA A 16 38.09 -24.66 -27.29
CA ALA A 16 37.88 -23.22 -27.61
C ALA A 16 36.46 -22.66 -27.38
N GLY A 17 36.23 -21.56 -26.64
CA GLY A 17 37.11 -20.60 -25.96
C GLY A 17 36.26 -19.56 -25.18
N PRO A 18 36.87 -18.66 -24.41
CA PRO A 18 36.18 -17.71 -23.54
C PRO A 18 35.78 -16.45 -24.29
N VAL A 19 34.56 -15.97 -24.10
CA VAL A 19 34.15 -14.63 -24.56
C VAL A 19 33.80 -13.81 -23.33
N GLY A 20 34.70 -12.86 -23.05
CA GLY A 20 34.56 -11.95 -21.93
C GLY A 20 33.61 -10.77 -22.20
N GLY A 21 33.43 -10.01 -21.12
CA GLY A 21 33.50 -8.55 -21.19
C GLY A 21 32.23 -7.80 -21.59
N ARG A 22 31.47 -7.41 -20.56
CA ARG A 22 31.03 -6.03 -20.24
C ARG A 22 29.88 -6.16 -19.23
N GLY A 23 29.95 -5.63 -18.01
CA GLY A 23 30.32 -4.25 -17.70
C GLY A 23 29.13 -3.33 -17.94
N ARG A 24 28.14 -3.35 -17.03
CA ARG A 24 27.28 -2.23 -16.63
C ARG A 24 26.41 -2.71 -15.46
N SER A 25 26.84 -2.53 -14.22
CA SER A 25 26.67 -1.28 -13.46
C SER A 25 25.25 -0.74 -13.48
N GLY A 26 24.58 -0.86 -12.34
CA GLY A 26 23.62 0.14 -11.87
C GLY A 26 22.23 0.07 -12.49
N ARG A 27 21.33 -0.60 -11.78
CA ARG A 27 20.14 0.05 -11.17
C ARG A 27 19.41 -0.91 -10.23
N LEU A 28 20.10 -1.23 -9.12
CA LEU A 28 19.42 -1.40 -7.84
C LEU A 28 18.95 0.00 -7.40
N LYS A 29 17.78 0.06 -6.75
CA LYS A 29 17.12 1.23 -6.15
C LYS A 29 16.04 1.90 -7.02
N THR A 30 14.87 1.26 -7.08
CA THR A 30 13.62 1.99 -6.81
C THR A 30 13.01 1.39 -5.56
N PHE A 31 13.69 1.67 -4.44
CA PHE A 31 13.12 1.59 -3.11
C PHE A 31 12.07 2.70 -2.99
N VAL A 32 10.84 2.29 -2.64
CA VAL A 32 9.87 3.00 -1.80
C VAL A 32 9.79 4.52 -2.01
N LEU A 33 8.78 4.96 -2.76
CA LEU A 33 8.37 6.35 -2.77
C LEU A 33 6.84 6.43 -2.80
N LEU A 34 6.23 6.33 -1.60
CA LEU A 34 4.92 6.91 -1.27
C LEU A 34 4.59 6.69 0.22
N ALA A 35 5.37 7.35 1.08
CA ALA A 35 4.98 7.66 2.45
C ALA A 35 5.11 9.18 2.63
N ALA A 36 4.10 9.91 2.18
CA ALA A 36 3.96 11.35 2.44
C ALA A 36 2.47 11.71 2.44
N LEU A 37 1.77 11.36 3.53
CA LEU A 37 0.57 12.02 4.03
C LEU A 37 0.27 11.45 5.41
N GLY A 38 0.94 12.02 6.40
CA GLY A 38 0.86 11.60 7.80
C GLY A 38 1.87 12.36 8.64
N ALA A 39 1.69 13.69 8.75
CA ALA A 39 2.18 14.57 9.82
C ALA A 39 2.12 16.04 9.36
N ALA A 40 0.91 16.59 9.24
CA ALA A 40 0.70 18.02 9.43
C ALA A 40 -0.18 18.15 10.67
N GLY A 41 0.41 17.87 11.83
CA GLY A 41 -0.32 17.78 13.08
C GLY A 41 0.52 17.22 14.22
N LEU A 42 1.73 17.74 14.41
CA LEU A 42 2.43 17.78 15.69
C LEU A 42 3.73 18.57 15.47
N GLY A 43 3.79 19.82 15.94
CA GLY A 43 5.03 20.60 15.86
C GLY A 43 4.88 22.11 15.83
N LEU A 44 3.99 22.69 16.63
CA LEU A 44 4.10 24.08 17.07
C LEU A 44 3.45 24.19 18.46
N PHE A 45 4.17 23.67 19.45
CA PHE A 45 3.93 23.96 20.86
C PHE A 45 5.17 24.68 21.39
N ALA A 46 5.17 26.01 21.24
CA ALA A 46 6.02 26.90 22.00
C ALA A 46 5.41 28.31 21.97
N SER A 47 4.95 28.74 23.15
CA SER A 47 4.52 30.08 23.53
C SER A 47 3.06 30.48 23.30
N GLY A 48 2.33 30.69 24.41
CA GLY A 48 1.15 31.55 24.49
C GLY A 48 -0.18 30.82 24.65
N ALA A 49 -0.75 30.87 25.85
CA ALA A 49 -2.04 30.29 26.21
C ALA A 49 -3.18 30.73 25.26
N VAL A 50 -3.93 29.77 24.74
CA VAL A 50 -5.27 30.02 24.19
C VAL A 50 -6.25 29.30 25.11
N ASP A 51 -6.83 30.07 26.01
CA ASP A 51 -7.86 29.63 26.95
C ASP A 51 -9.13 29.24 26.17
N VAL A 52 -9.39 27.94 26.13
CA VAL A 52 -10.54 27.30 25.46
C VAL A 52 -11.87 27.71 26.12
N ALA A 53 -11.82 28.34 27.31
CA ALA A 53 -12.97 28.88 28.02
C ALA A 53 -13.61 30.11 27.33
N SER A 54 -12.85 30.93 26.59
CA SER A 54 -13.41 32.16 25.98
C SER A 54 -14.19 31.92 24.68
N LEU A 55 -14.10 30.71 24.10
CA LEU A 55 -14.86 30.36 22.91
C LEU A 55 -16.33 30.02 23.22
N ALA A 56 -16.61 29.58 24.46
CA ALA A 56 -17.97 29.34 24.95
C ALA A 56 -18.72 30.65 25.29
N ASP A 57 -18.00 31.66 25.76
CA ASP A 57 -18.56 32.98 26.10
C ASP A 57 -19.08 33.73 24.85
N ARG A 58 -18.43 33.53 23.69
CA ARG A 58 -18.79 34.19 22.42
C ARG A 58 -20.02 33.58 21.73
N MET A 59 -20.49 32.40 22.16
CA MET A 59 -21.74 31.80 21.65
C MET A 59 -22.98 32.20 22.47
N ALA A 60 -22.82 32.84 23.63
CA ALA A 60 -23.93 33.28 24.50
C ALA A 60 -24.38 34.74 24.26
N ALA A 61 -23.65 35.52 23.46
CA ALA A 61 -23.88 36.97 23.28
C ALA A 61 -24.65 37.36 22.00
N ALA A 62 -25.56 36.52 21.50
CA ALA A 62 -26.44 36.87 20.39
C ALA A 62 -27.90 36.56 20.70
N SER A 63 -28.48 37.36 21.59
CA SER A 63 -29.93 37.52 21.71
C SER A 63 -30.23 38.93 22.20
N PRO A 64 -30.76 39.84 21.37
CA PRO A 64 -31.39 41.06 21.85
C PRO A 64 -32.90 40.86 21.94
N LYS A 65 -33.43 40.98 23.17
CA LYS A 65 -34.86 41.21 23.41
C LYS A 65 -35.17 42.71 23.37
N GLU A 66 -36.19 43.02 22.57
CA GLU A 66 -37.30 43.97 22.72
C GLU A 66 -37.08 45.39 23.27
N GLY A 67 -37.61 46.36 22.50
CA GLY A 67 -38.09 47.64 22.98
C GLY A 67 -39.20 48.17 22.08
N GLU A 68 -40.44 48.17 22.57
CA GLU A 68 -41.59 48.85 21.97
C GLU A 68 -41.47 50.39 22.09
N GLY A 69 -41.98 51.13 21.11
CA GLY A 69 -42.01 52.59 21.12
C GLY A 69 -42.76 53.23 19.95
N LYS A 70 -44.09 53.12 19.96
CA LYS A 70 -45.13 54.06 19.48
C LYS A 70 -44.83 55.02 18.31
N ALA A 71 -45.55 54.79 17.21
CA ALA A 71 -46.16 55.71 16.23
C ALA A 71 -45.57 57.13 16.01
N ALA A 72 -45.13 57.37 14.77
CA ALA A 72 -45.35 58.64 14.08
C ALA A 72 -45.47 58.40 12.57
N ALA A 73 -46.63 58.74 12.03
CA ALA A 73 -46.86 58.83 10.61
C ALA A 73 -45.96 59.92 10.01
N SER A 74 -45.29 59.61 8.91
CA SER A 74 -45.09 60.54 7.79
C SER A 74 -44.70 59.74 6.56
N ALA A 75 -45.69 59.43 5.73
CA ALA A 75 -45.42 59.41 4.31
C ALA A 75 -45.00 60.83 3.91
N PRO A 76 -43.97 60.95 3.08
CA PRO A 76 -44.15 61.74 1.88
C PRO A 76 -44.20 60.76 0.73
N ALA A 77 -45.40 60.63 0.15
CA ALA A 77 -45.50 60.33 -1.27
C ALA A 77 -44.75 61.45 -2.00
N GLY A 78 -43.52 61.16 -2.38
CA GLY A 78 -42.68 61.97 -3.25
C GLY A 78 -42.35 61.13 -4.48
N GLU A 79 -43.26 61.19 -5.44
CA GLU A 79 -42.96 61.30 -6.88
C GLU A 79 -41.98 60.27 -7.46
N ALA A 80 -42.58 59.24 -8.04
CA ALA A 80 -42.22 58.62 -9.33
C ALA A 80 -40.79 58.89 -9.87
N ASP A 81 -39.87 58.00 -9.50
CA ASP A 81 -38.92 57.40 -10.46
C ASP A 81 -38.97 55.87 -10.32
N GLY A 82 -40.16 55.30 -10.49
CA GLY A 82 -40.46 53.89 -10.18
C GLY A 82 -40.07 52.89 -11.26
N GLY A 83 -39.67 53.35 -12.46
CA GLY A 83 -39.33 52.48 -13.60
C GLY A 83 -37.84 52.15 -13.69
N GLY A 84 -36.97 53.13 -13.40
CA GLY A 84 -35.50 52.97 -13.49
C GLY A 84 -34.91 52.10 -12.39
N GLY A 85 -35.41 52.21 -11.16
CA GLY A 85 -34.90 51.44 -10.02
C GLY A 85 -35.25 49.94 -10.05
N LEU A 86 -36.41 49.58 -10.63
CA LEU A 86 -36.82 48.17 -10.75
C LEU A 86 -36.06 47.45 -11.86
N THR A 87 -35.80 48.12 -12.98
CA THR A 87 -35.01 47.57 -14.09
C THR A 87 -33.55 47.36 -13.69
N GLN A 88 -32.93 48.30 -12.98
CA GLN A 88 -31.56 48.15 -12.45
C GLN A 88 -31.44 46.98 -11.46
N ARG A 89 -32.41 46.81 -10.55
CA ARG A 89 -32.43 45.66 -9.62
C ARG A 89 -32.61 44.33 -10.35
N ALA A 90 -33.48 44.28 -11.36
CA ALA A 90 -33.68 43.08 -12.16
C ALA A 90 -32.40 42.67 -12.91
N GLU A 91 -31.66 43.64 -13.47
CA GLU A 91 -30.36 43.39 -14.09
C GLU A 91 -29.30 42.89 -13.10
N GLU A 92 -29.25 43.47 -11.89
CA GLU A 92 -28.30 43.03 -10.86
C GLU A 92 -28.60 41.59 -10.40
N ILE A 93 -29.88 41.26 -10.19
CA ILE A 93 -30.31 39.90 -9.86
C ILE A 93 -29.94 38.94 -10.99
N GLY A 94 -30.23 39.29 -12.25
CA GLY A 94 -29.86 38.45 -13.40
C GLY A 94 -28.36 38.21 -13.53
N ARG A 95 -27.52 39.22 -13.22
CA ARG A 95 -26.06 39.05 -13.19
C ARG A 95 -25.62 38.11 -12.07
N ARG A 96 -26.20 38.23 -10.88
CA ARG A 96 -25.91 37.35 -9.73
C ARG A 96 -26.36 35.92 -10.00
N GLU A 97 -27.55 35.72 -10.55
CA GLU A 97 -28.05 34.40 -10.95
C GLU A 97 -27.16 33.75 -12.00
N ALA A 98 -26.74 34.50 -13.02
CA ALA A 98 -25.80 34.00 -14.02
C ALA A 98 -24.43 33.65 -13.42
N ALA A 99 -23.94 34.42 -12.45
CA ALA A 99 -22.69 34.12 -11.74
C ALA A 99 -22.82 32.84 -10.90
N VAL A 100 -23.88 32.71 -10.12
CA VAL A 100 -24.17 31.51 -9.31
C VAL A 100 -24.28 30.28 -10.20
N LYS A 101 -25.02 30.37 -11.31
CA LYS A 101 -25.18 29.25 -12.25
C LYS A 101 -23.85 28.78 -12.84
N ARG A 102 -22.95 29.70 -13.20
CA ARG A 102 -21.60 29.35 -13.68
C ARG A 102 -20.77 28.65 -12.60
N GLU A 103 -20.83 29.13 -11.37
CA GLU A 103 -20.11 28.49 -10.25
C GLU A 103 -20.69 27.10 -9.92
N GLU A 104 -22.01 26.93 -10.01
CA GLU A 104 -22.64 25.61 -9.87
C GLU A 104 -22.21 24.64 -10.96
N GLU A 105 -22.15 25.09 -12.22
CA GLU A 105 -21.69 24.26 -13.34
C GLU A 105 -20.23 23.82 -13.13
N LYS A 106 -19.33 24.75 -12.78
CA LYS A 106 -17.95 24.41 -12.43
C LYS A 106 -17.88 23.42 -11.27
N LEU A 107 -18.64 23.66 -10.20
CA LEU A 107 -18.62 22.78 -9.03
C LEU A 107 -19.14 21.38 -9.37
N ARG A 108 -20.11 21.26 -10.27
CA ARG A 108 -20.60 19.96 -10.78
C ARG A 108 -19.53 19.25 -11.61
N GLU A 109 -18.82 19.95 -12.47
CA GLU A 109 -17.69 19.40 -13.23
C GLU A 109 -16.58 18.90 -12.31
N PHE A 110 -16.17 19.71 -11.34
CA PHE A 110 -15.19 19.31 -10.32
C PHE A 110 -15.64 18.09 -9.50
N LYS A 111 -16.92 18.04 -9.07
CA LYS A 111 -17.46 16.87 -8.38
C LYS A 111 -17.35 15.61 -9.23
N LYS A 112 -17.74 15.70 -10.51
CA LYS A 112 -17.65 14.59 -11.46
C LYS A 112 -16.20 14.14 -11.67
N GLU A 113 -15.26 15.07 -11.80
CA GLU A 113 -13.82 14.74 -11.89
C GLU A 113 -13.30 14.07 -10.62
N MET A 114 -13.75 14.52 -9.44
CA MET A 114 -13.38 13.90 -8.17
C MET A 114 -13.92 12.48 -8.06
N GLU A 115 -15.20 12.26 -8.40
CA GLU A 115 -15.81 10.92 -8.42
C GLU A 115 -15.07 9.99 -9.39
N GLN A 116 -14.71 10.47 -10.58
CA GLN A 116 -13.91 9.71 -11.55
C GLN A 116 -12.53 9.35 -11.00
N LYS A 117 -11.86 10.30 -10.33
CA LYS A 117 -10.55 10.04 -9.70
C LYS A 117 -10.67 9.02 -8.57
N ILE A 118 -11.70 9.13 -7.72
CA ILE A 118 -11.96 8.17 -6.64
C ILE A 118 -12.14 6.76 -7.22
N ALA A 119 -12.99 6.61 -8.24
CA ALA A 119 -13.21 5.32 -8.89
C ALA A 119 -11.91 4.75 -9.51
N GLN A 120 -11.05 5.59 -10.09
CA GLN A 120 -9.75 5.17 -10.60
C GLN A 120 -8.81 4.71 -9.46
N PHE A 121 -8.78 5.42 -8.34
CA PHE A 121 -7.97 5.04 -7.19
C PHE A 121 -8.45 3.73 -6.56
N GLU A 122 -9.75 3.53 -6.43
CA GLU A 122 -10.33 2.28 -5.94
C GLU A 122 -9.98 1.11 -6.85
N LYS A 123 -10.11 1.29 -8.16
CA LYS A 123 -9.69 0.28 -9.13
C LYS A 123 -8.20 -0.04 -9.01
N LEU A 124 -7.35 0.98 -8.94
CA LEU A 124 -5.91 0.78 -8.83
C LEU A 124 -5.54 0.08 -7.52
N LYS A 125 -6.21 0.40 -6.42
CA LYS A 125 -6.04 -0.29 -5.14
C LYS A 125 -6.39 -1.78 -5.28
N ILE A 126 -7.52 -2.10 -5.89
CA ILE A 126 -7.94 -3.49 -6.12
C ILE A 126 -6.92 -4.23 -7.00
N ASP A 127 -6.45 -3.59 -8.08
CA ASP A 127 -5.48 -4.19 -9.02
C ASP A 127 -4.13 -4.46 -8.32
N VAL A 128 -3.68 -3.55 -7.46
CA VAL A 128 -2.46 -3.71 -6.66
C VAL A 128 -2.64 -4.84 -5.65
N GLU A 129 -3.74 -4.86 -4.89
CA GLU A 129 -4.03 -5.93 -3.92
C GLU A 129 -4.12 -7.31 -4.61
N ALA A 130 -4.76 -7.38 -5.77
CA ALA A 130 -4.85 -8.60 -6.57
C ALA A 130 -3.48 -9.05 -7.07
N SER A 131 -2.64 -8.11 -7.53
CA SER A 131 -1.28 -8.41 -7.99
C SER A 131 -0.38 -8.90 -6.85
N LEU A 132 -0.49 -8.30 -5.67
CA LEU A 132 0.24 -8.74 -4.47
C LEU A 132 -0.17 -10.15 -4.07
N LYS A 133 -1.48 -10.42 -3.99
CA LYS A 133 -1.99 -11.76 -3.69
C LYS A 133 -1.50 -12.80 -4.69
N LYS A 134 -1.53 -12.48 -5.99
CA LYS A 134 -1.02 -13.38 -7.04
C LYS A 134 0.46 -13.70 -6.85
N VAL A 135 1.29 -12.69 -6.55
CA VAL A 135 2.72 -12.89 -6.31
C VAL A 135 2.96 -13.72 -5.06
N GLU A 136 2.20 -13.50 -3.99
CA GLU A 136 2.27 -14.30 -2.76
C GLU A 136 1.87 -15.75 -3.00
N ASP A 137 0.77 -15.98 -3.73
CA ASP A 137 0.29 -17.31 -4.09
C ASP A 137 1.28 -18.07 -4.95
N GLU A 138 1.85 -17.42 -5.98
CA GLU A 138 2.89 -18.02 -6.83
C GLU A 138 4.15 -18.36 -6.02
N ARG A 139 4.58 -17.46 -5.13
CA ARG A 139 5.73 -17.71 -4.23
C ARG A 139 5.47 -18.88 -3.30
N GLU A 140 4.29 -18.94 -2.68
CA GLU A 140 3.94 -20.02 -1.77
C GLU A 140 3.75 -21.34 -2.54
N GLN A 141 3.20 -21.33 -3.76
CA GLN A 141 3.14 -22.51 -4.63
C GLN A 141 4.53 -23.05 -4.95
N ASN A 142 5.44 -22.17 -5.39
CA ASN A 142 6.83 -22.52 -5.69
C ASN A 142 7.55 -23.06 -4.44
N PHE A 143 7.33 -22.43 -3.29
CA PHE A 143 7.92 -22.87 -2.03
C PHE A 143 7.36 -24.24 -1.59
N ARG A 144 6.05 -24.45 -1.69
CA ARG A 144 5.43 -25.76 -1.42
C ARG A 144 5.96 -26.84 -2.35
N HIS A 145 6.21 -26.53 -3.61
CA HIS A 145 6.82 -27.47 -4.54
C HIS A 145 8.24 -27.85 -4.09
N LEU A 146 9.05 -26.85 -3.71
CA LEU A 146 10.39 -27.10 -3.16
C LEU A 146 10.34 -27.99 -1.91
N VAL A 147 9.45 -27.69 -0.96
CA VAL A 147 9.24 -28.52 0.23
C VAL A 147 8.91 -29.96 -0.15
N LYS A 148 7.99 -30.17 -1.11
CA LYS A 148 7.63 -31.52 -1.57
C LYS A 148 8.81 -32.28 -2.19
N VAL A 149 9.67 -31.60 -2.95
CA VAL A 149 10.87 -32.22 -3.54
C VAL A 149 11.78 -32.75 -2.42
N TYR A 150 12.03 -31.93 -1.40
CA TYR A 150 12.83 -32.35 -0.24
C TYR A 150 12.12 -33.42 0.61
N GLU A 151 10.80 -33.39 0.73
CA GLU A 151 10.04 -34.43 1.45
C GLU A 151 10.05 -35.79 0.74
N SER A 152 10.13 -35.79 -0.60
CA SER A 152 10.14 -37.02 -1.41
C SER A 152 11.53 -37.68 -1.48
N MET A 153 12.56 -36.99 -1.02
CA MET A 153 13.95 -37.43 -1.06
C MET A 153 14.32 -38.24 0.20
N PRO A 154 15.30 -39.16 0.12
CA PRO A 154 15.87 -39.79 1.30
C PRO A 154 16.40 -38.74 2.30
N ALA A 155 16.22 -39.01 3.59
CA ALA A 155 16.55 -38.06 4.65
C ALA A 155 18.05 -37.70 4.68
N GLU A 156 18.91 -38.66 4.36
CA GLU A 156 20.37 -38.50 4.28
C GLU A 156 20.77 -37.55 3.13
N ASP A 157 20.18 -37.72 1.95
CA ASP A 157 20.40 -36.84 0.80
C ASP A 157 19.88 -35.42 1.06
N ALA A 158 18.71 -35.30 1.69
CA ALA A 158 18.13 -34.03 2.07
C ALA A 158 19.02 -33.30 3.09
N ALA A 159 19.54 -34.01 4.10
CA ALA A 159 20.46 -33.48 5.09
C ALA A 159 21.79 -33.01 4.45
N ALA A 160 22.39 -33.83 3.59
CA ALA A 160 23.63 -33.48 2.89
C ALA A 160 23.50 -32.23 2.01
N ARG A 161 22.31 -32.00 1.42
CA ARG A 161 22.02 -30.78 0.66
C ARG A 161 21.72 -29.59 1.57
N MET A 162 20.97 -29.81 2.65
CA MET A 162 20.72 -28.78 3.66
C MET A 162 22.00 -28.29 4.32
N GLU A 163 23.02 -29.13 4.43
CA GLU A 163 24.31 -28.73 4.99
C GLU A 163 24.97 -27.60 4.18
N LYS A 164 24.67 -27.52 2.88
CA LYS A 164 25.17 -26.48 1.97
C LYS A 164 24.27 -25.24 1.90
N LEU A 165 23.09 -25.27 2.52
CA LEU A 165 22.19 -24.14 2.56
C LEU A 165 22.51 -23.22 3.73
N GLU A 166 22.12 -21.95 3.62
CA GLU A 166 22.11 -21.03 4.75
C GLU A 166 21.04 -21.45 5.77
N ASP A 167 21.33 -21.25 7.06
CA ASP A 167 20.43 -21.65 8.15
C ASP A 167 19.03 -21.03 8.01
N LYS A 168 18.92 -19.80 7.51
CA LYS A 168 17.62 -19.14 7.27
C LYS A 168 16.74 -19.91 6.27
N VAL A 169 17.34 -20.46 5.21
CA VAL A 169 16.64 -21.22 4.18
C VAL A 169 16.30 -22.61 4.69
N ALA A 170 17.23 -23.26 5.37
CA ALA A 170 17.02 -24.55 6.03
C ALA A 170 15.85 -24.49 7.04
N LEU A 171 15.81 -23.46 7.87
CA LEU A 171 14.72 -23.20 8.82
C LEU A 171 13.38 -22.98 8.11
N ALA A 172 13.37 -22.17 7.05
CA ALA A 172 12.15 -21.91 6.29
C ALA A 172 11.58 -23.21 5.68
N LEU A 173 12.45 -24.09 5.18
CA LEU A 173 12.09 -25.37 4.61
C LEU A 173 11.56 -26.33 5.70
N LEU A 174 12.33 -26.54 6.77
CA LEU A 174 11.96 -27.40 7.90
C LEU A 174 10.63 -26.98 8.55
N SER A 175 10.39 -25.67 8.68
CA SER A 175 9.15 -25.15 9.30
C SER A 175 7.87 -25.45 8.50
N ARG A 176 8.00 -25.73 7.20
CA ARG A 176 6.88 -26.04 6.30
C ARG A 176 6.80 -27.52 5.90
N MET A 177 7.81 -28.32 6.26
CA MET A 177 7.81 -29.76 6.08
C MET A 177 6.90 -30.45 7.12
N LYS A 178 6.41 -31.64 6.78
CA LYS A 178 5.73 -32.53 7.73
C LYS A 178 6.68 -32.89 8.87
N GLY A 179 6.21 -32.77 10.11
CA GLY A 179 7.04 -32.99 11.31
C GLY A 179 7.78 -34.34 11.34
N LYS A 180 7.16 -35.41 10.83
CA LYS A 180 7.81 -36.73 10.72
C LYS A 180 9.00 -36.72 9.77
N THR A 181 8.90 -36.05 8.63
CA THR A 181 9.98 -35.95 7.64
C THR A 181 11.05 -34.99 8.11
N ALA A 182 10.66 -33.83 8.66
CA ALA A 182 11.59 -32.87 9.26
C ALA A 182 12.44 -33.49 10.37
N GLY A 183 11.83 -34.30 11.25
CA GLY A 183 12.56 -35.01 12.31
C GLY A 183 13.57 -36.03 11.76
N LYS A 184 13.23 -36.75 10.69
CA LYS A 184 14.17 -37.67 10.01
C LYS A 184 15.35 -36.93 9.38
N VAL A 185 15.10 -35.79 8.75
CA VAL A 185 16.16 -34.98 8.13
C VAL A 185 17.06 -34.39 9.22
N LEU A 186 16.50 -33.84 10.30
CA LEU A 186 17.28 -33.34 11.45
C LEU A 186 18.14 -34.44 12.09
N ALA A 187 17.66 -35.69 12.14
CA ALA A 187 18.43 -36.81 12.65
C ALA A 187 19.64 -37.18 11.77
N ALA A 188 19.63 -36.80 10.48
CA ALA A 188 20.71 -37.04 9.53
C ALA A 188 21.64 -35.83 9.35
N VAL A 189 21.30 -34.67 9.93
CA VAL A 189 22.15 -33.47 9.97
C VAL A 189 23.17 -33.59 11.12
N GLU A 190 24.26 -32.84 11.05
CA GLU A 190 25.26 -32.77 12.13
C GLU A 190 24.62 -32.34 13.46
N PRO A 191 24.91 -33.03 14.59
CA PRO A 191 24.22 -32.82 15.87
C PRO A 191 24.24 -31.37 16.38
N THR A 192 25.38 -30.66 16.28
CA THR A 192 25.46 -29.27 16.75
C THR A 192 24.60 -28.33 15.91
N ARG A 193 24.56 -28.55 14.60
CA ARG A 193 23.70 -27.77 13.70
C ARG A 193 22.22 -28.11 13.88
N ALA A 194 21.87 -29.39 14.06
CA ALA A 194 20.50 -29.82 14.33
C ALA A 194 19.94 -29.16 15.61
N ALA A 195 20.76 -29.03 16.66
CA ALA A 195 20.38 -28.33 17.89
C ALA A 195 20.08 -26.84 17.61
N ARG A 196 20.98 -26.13 16.92
CA ARG A 196 20.80 -24.71 16.56
C ARG A 196 19.55 -24.48 15.71
N LEU A 197 19.30 -25.33 14.73
CA LEU A 197 18.12 -25.25 13.89
C LEU A 197 16.83 -25.49 14.71
N SER A 198 16.87 -26.43 15.66
CA SER A 198 15.75 -26.74 16.53
C SER A 198 15.41 -25.59 17.49
N GLU A 199 16.43 -24.97 18.11
CA GLU A 199 16.26 -23.77 18.95
C GLU A 199 15.65 -22.62 18.13
N SER A 200 16.20 -22.37 16.93
CA SER A 200 15.70 -21.31 16.05
C SER A 200 14.25 -21.53 15.58
N LEU A 201 13.85 -22.80 15.36
CA LEU A 201 12.46 -23.15 15.06
C LEU A 201 11.53 -22.88 16.26
N ALA A 202 11.99 -23.18 17.48
CA ALA A 202 11.24 -22.94 18.70
C ALA A 202 11.04 -21.43 18.97
N GLU A 203 12.08 -20.62 18.77
CA GLU A 203 12.00 -19.16 18.92
C GLU A 203 11.00 -18.52 17.95
N LYS A 204 11.02 -18.96 16.68
CA LYS A 204 10.12 -18.41 15.65
C LYS A 204 8.65 -18.68 15.95
N LYS A 205 8.32 -19.80 16.61
CA LYS A 205 6.94 -20.13 17.02
C LYS A 205 6.43 -19.26 18.17
N LYS A 206 7.32 -18.65 18.95
CA LYS A 206 6.96 -17.85 20.13
C LYS A 206 6.60 -16.39 19.79
N ARG A 207 6.92 -15.93 18.58
CA ARG A 207 6.57 -14.59 18.07
C ARG A 207 5.31 -14.63 17.23
#